data_AF-A0AAU1KFJ4-F1
#
_entry.id   AF-A0AAU1KFJ4-F1
#
_cell.length_a   1.000
_cell.length_b   1.000
_cell.length_c   1.000
_cell.angle_alpha   90.00
_cell.angle_beta   90.00
_cell.angle_gamma   90.00
#
_symmetry.space_group_name_H-M   'P 1'
#
loop_
_entity.id
_entity.type
_entity.pdbx_description
1 polymer ?
#
loop_
_entity_poly.entity_id
_entity_poly.type
_entity_poly.pdbx_seq_one_letter_code
_entity_poly.pdbx_strand_id
1 'polypeptide(L)'
;MRKLAWAARGISAATGALLLGALMVPSAAASGGPTPEPEHGKKKCGPVARHVASAAPDFSFALGTVFRLATDRDGHAFLNDSRNQGVWIDLKVVPNAPKCVVDVAVSVEENSGGRLTLSLLSKSGVIYEARCTTSSVAFSPTNLPGTCGVGFQALQATPV
;
A
#
# COMPACT_ATOMS: atom_id res chain seq x y z
N MET A 1 -3.08 -46.36 5.81
CA MET A 1 -4.20 -45.65 6.47
C MET A 1 -4.25 -46.06 7.93
N ARG A 2 -3.81 -45.20 8.86
CA ARG A 2 -3.88 -45.47 10.31
C ARG A 2 -4.87 -44.48 10.93
N LYS A 3 -5.98 -45.01 11.45
CA LYS A 3 -6.98 -44.28 12.23
C LYS A 3 -6.46 -44.14 13.67
N LEU A 4 -6.48 -42.93 14.22
CA LEU A 4 -6.29 -42.72 15.66
C LEU A 4 -7.49 -41.96 16.21
N ALA A 5 -7.90 -42.47 17.37
CA ALA A 5 -9.21 -42.33 17.95
C ALA A 5 -9.39 -40.99 18.68
N TRP A 6 -10.65 -40.56 18.70
CA TRP A 6 -11.19 -39.47 19.51
C TRP A 6 -11.11 -39.81 21.01
N ALA A 7 -10.74 -38.83 21.84
CA ALA A 7 -10.95 -38.87 23.27
C ALA A 7 -11.71 -37.59 23.69
N ALA A 8 -12.99 -37.76 23.97
CA ALA A 8 -13.81 -36.80 24.70
C ALA A 8 -13.82 -37.18 26.18
N ARG A 9 -13.72 -36.19 27.07
CA ARG A 9 -14.38 -36.10 28.39
C ARG A 9 -13.89 -34.88 29.17
N GLY A 10 -14.83 -34.07 29.66
CA GLY A 10 -14.57 -33.05 30.67
C GLY A 10 -15.61 -31.94 30.70
N ILE A 11 -16.84 -32.24 31.16
CA ILE A 11 -17.84 -31.23 31.52
C ILE A 11 -17.58 -30.86 32.99
N SER A 12 -17.32 -29.59 33.27
CA SER A 12 -17.46 -29.02 34.61
C SER A 12 -18.49 -27.91 34.54
N ALA A 13 -19.69 -28.20 35.05
CA ALA A 13 -20.69 -27.21 35.38
C ALA A 13 -20.23 -26.46 36.64
N ALA A 14 -20.05 -25.14 36.53
CA ALA A 14 -19.95 -24.24 37.67
C ALA A 14 -20.96 -23.11 37.45
N THR A 15 -22.15 -23.34 37.99
CA THR A 15 -23.18 -22.33 38.23
C THR A 15 -22.71 -21.44 39.37
N GLY A 16 -22.65 -20.12 39.18
CA GLY A 16 -22.28 -19.23 40.28
C GLY A 16 -22.21 -17.74 39.94
N ALA A 17 -23.34 -17.07 40.19
CA ALA A 17 -23.48 -15.66 40.59
C ALA A 17 -23.03 -14.54 39.63
N LEU A 18 -24.04 -13.86 39.07
CA LEU A 18 -23.98 -12.50 38.57
C LEU A 18 -23.52 -11.53 39.68
N LEU A 19 -22.37 -10.89 39.49
CA LEU A 19 -22.04 -9.64 40.16
C LEU A 19 -21.93 -8.55 39.09
N LEU A 20 -22.95 -7.68 39.08
CA LEU A 20 -22.95 -6.39 38.42
C LEU A 20 -21.77 -5.56 38.96
N GLY A 21 -20.67 -5.57 38.23
CA GLY A 21 -19.56 -4.63 38.39
C GLY A 21 -19.38 -3.87 37.09
N ALA A 22 -19.81 -2.62 37.06
CA ALA A 22 -19.60 -1.73 35.94
C ALA A 22 -18.10 -1.49 35.73
N LEU A 23 -17.48 -2.26 34.85
CA LEU A 23 -16.19 -1.91 34.27
C LEU A 23 -16.45 -0.81 33.26
N MET A 24 -16.31 0.44 33.72
CA MET A 24 -16.02 1.55 32.82
C MET A 24 -14.74 1.20 32.07
N VAL A 25 -14.90 0.75 30.83
CA VAL A 25 -13.79 0.70 29.89
C VAL A 25 -13.37 2.15 29.67
N PRO A 26 -12.11 2.53 29.91
CA PRO A 26 -11.62 3.79 29.41
C PRO A 26 -11.77 3.71 27.90
N SER A 27 -12.68 4.51 27.34
CA SER A 27 -12.61 4.87 25.93
C SER A 27 -11.16 5.26 25.68
N ALA A 28 -10.43 4.44 24.93
CA ALA A 28 -9.18 4.85 24.36
C ALA A 28 -9.54 5.98 23.38
N ALA A 29 -9.64 7.18 23.94
CA ALA A 29 -9.67 8.42 23.21
C ALA A 29 -8.33 8.49 22.47
N ALA A 30 -8.31 7.97 21.25
CA ALA A 30 -7.36 8.40 20.25
C ALA A 30 -7.62 9.89 20.05
N SER A 31 -6.89 10.68 20.84
CA SER A 31 -6.87 12.14 20.80
C SER A 31 -6.67 12.62 19.37
N GLY A 32 -7.69 13.31 18.85
CA GLY A 32 -7.57 14.44 17.94
C GLY A 32 -6.66 14.27 16.72
N GLY A 33 -7.01 13.37 15.80
CA GLY A 33 -6.76 13.65 14.38
C GLY A 33 -7.82 14.63 13.87
N PRO A 34 -7.49 15.62 13.01
CA PRO A 34 -8.50 16.51 12.46
C PRO A 34 -9.60 15.67 11.80
N THR A 35 -10.82 15.80 12.31
CA THR A 35 -12.02 15.33 11.62
C THR A 35 -11.96 15.85 10.18
N PRO A 36 -11.99 15.00 9.16
CA PRO A 36 -12.01 15.47 7.79
C PRO A 36 -13.32 16.23 7.61
N GLU A 37 -13.22 17.54 7.53
CA GLU A 37 -14.30 18.43 7.14
C GLU A 37 -14.89 17.93 5.80
N PRO A 38 -16.22 17.93 5.63
CA PRO A 38 -16.80 17.51 4.37
C PRO A 38 -16.50 18.58 3.31
N GLU A 39 -15.33 18.49 2.66
CA GLU A 39 -15.01 19.33 1.49
C GLU A 39 -16.09 19.13 0.42
N HIS A 40 -16.98 20.13 0.34
CA HIS A 40 -17.93 20.29 -0.74
C HIS A 40 -17.17 20.85 -1.95
N GLY A 41 -17.01 20.05 -3.01
CA GLY A 41 -16.71 20.59 -4.34
C GLY A 41 -15.60 19.94 -5.16
N LYS A 42 -14.75 19.06 -4.61
CA LYS A 42 -13.75 18.35 -5.43
C LYS A 42 -14.29 17.00 -5.89
N LYS A 43 -14.34 16.77 -7.20
CA LYS A 43 -14.66 15.45 -7.78
C LYS A 43 -13.57 14.46 -7.35
N LYS A 44 -13.78 13.80 -6.21
CA LYS A 44 -12.89 12.76 -5.69
C LYS A 44 -12.76 11.65 -6.76
N CYS A 45 -11.53 11.21 -7.00
CA CYS A 45 -11.27 10.16 -7.99
C CYS A 45 -11.95 8.83 -7.59
N GLY A 46 -12.27 8.64 -6.31
CA GLY A 46 -13.15 7.60 -5.78
C GLY A 46 -13.11 7.58 -4.25
N PRO A 47 -13.88 6.71 -3.58
CA PRO A 47 -13.86 6.54 -2.14
C PRO A 47 -12.66 5.70 -1.70
N VAL A 48 -11.42 6.15 -1.95
CA VAL A 48 -10.23 5.44 -1.47
C VAL A 48 -9.61 6.29 -0.37
N ALA A 49 -9.77 5.86 0.89
CA ALA A 49 -8.99 6.38 2.00
C ALA A 49 -7.51 6.07 1.75
N ARG A 50 -6.59 6.85 2.35
CA ARG A 50 -5.15 6.58 2.22
C ARG A 50 -4.87 5.11 2.56
N HIS A 51 -4.45 4.33 1.57
CA HIS A 51 -4.22 2.91 1.69
C HIS A 51 -2.85 2.56 1.14
N VAL A 52 -2.07 1.79 1.89
CA VAL A 52 -0.86 1.16 1.37
C VAL A 52 -1.33 -0.05 0.58
N ALA A 53 -1.43 0.07 -0.74
CA ALA A 53 -2.03 -0.97 -1.57
C ALA A 53 -1.06 -2.10 -1.91
N SER A 54 0.25 -1.83 -1.86
CA SER A 54 1.25 -2.84 -2.19
C SER A 54 2.59 -2.54 -1.54
N ALA A 55 3.29 -3.61 -1.16
CA ALA A 55 4.66 -3.56 -0.70
C ALA A 55 5.46 -4.72 -1.30
N ALA A 56 6.64 -4.43 -1.83
CA ALA A 56 7.55 -5.42 -2.40
C ALA A 56 8.92 -5.31 -1.71
N PRO A 57 9.39 -6.38 -1.04
CA PRO A 57 10.77 -6.45 -0.57
C PRO A 57 11.74 -6.70 -1.73
N ASP A 58 12.94 -6.13 -1.62
CA ASP A 58 14.08 -6.46 -2.47
C ASP A 58 15.03 -7.39 -1.72
N PHE A 59 15.34 -8.54 -2.32
CA PHE A 59 16.24 -9.56 -1.79
C PHE A 59 17.63 -9.55 -2.45
N SER A 60 17.93 -8.57 -3.31
CA SER A 60 19.18 -8.45 -4.08
C SER A 60 20.11 -7.34 -3.53
N PHE A 61 20.73 -6.50 -4.38
CA PHE A 61 21.71 -5.45 -4.03
C PHE A 61 21.24 -4.47 -2.94
N ALA A 62 19.94 -4.41 -2.63
CA ALA A 62 19.37 -3.65 -1.54
C ALA A 62 18.61 -4.54 -0.53
N LEU A 63 19.16 -5.71 -0.18
CA LEU A 63 18.65 -6.63 0.85
C LEU A 63 17.97 -5.91 2.02
N GLY A 64 16.70 -6.24 2.25
CA GLY A 64 15.91 -5.67 3.33
C GLY A 64 15.26 -4.32 3.01
N THR A 65 15.39 -3.83 1.78
CA THR A 65 14.63 -2.68 1.28
C THR A 65 13.21 -3.10 0.99
N VAL A 66 12.26 -2.28 1.43
CA VAL A 66 10.84 -2.45 1.13
C VAL A 66 10.36 -1.22 0.39
N PHE A 67 9.86 -1.43 -0.82
CA PHE A 67 9.16 -0.42 -1.58
C PHE A 67 7.67 -0.50 -1.26
N ARG A 68 7.03 0.63 -1.02
CA ARG A 68 5.59 0.71 -0.73
C ARG A 68 4.93 1.69 -1.68
N LEU A 69 3.73 1.35 -2.12
CA LEU A 69 2.87 2.29 -2.84
C LEU A 69 1.62 2.58 -2.04
N ALA A 70 1.19 3.85 -2.11
CA ALA A 70 -0.05 4.31 -1.53
C ALA A 70 -0.76 5.28 -2.45
N THR A 71 -2.07 5.40 -2.27
CA THR A 71 -2.89 6.44 -2.91
C THR A 71 -3.52 7.36 -1.86
N ASP A 72 -3.90 8.57 -2.27
CA ASP A 72 -4.76 9.44 -1.46
C ASP A 72 -6.20 9.54 -2.02
N ARG A 73 -7.05 10.30 -1.32
CA ARG A 73 -8.46 10.51 -1.69
C ARG A 73 -8.63 11.29 -3.01
N ASP A 74 -7.58 12.00 -3.42
CA ASP A 74 -7.54 12.78 -4.65
C ASP A 74 -6.99 11.95 -5.83
N GLY A 75 -6.65 10.68 -5.59
CA GLY A 75 -6.14 9.77 -6.60
C GLY A 75 -4.70 10.07 -7.01
N HIS A 76 -3.92 10.73 -6.15
CA HIS A 76 -2.48 10.79 -6.29
C HIS A 76 -1.86 9.48 -5.80
N ALA A 77 -0.76 9.06 -6.43
CA ALA A 77 -0.02 7.87 -6.05
C ALA A 77 1.36 8.26 -5.50
N PHE A 78 1.82 7.53 -4.50
CA PHE A 78 3.06 7.84 -3.79
C PHE A 78 3.93 6.60 -3.64
N LEU A 79 5.23 6.76 -3.84
CA LEU A 79 6.25 5.74 -3.57
C LEU A 79 6.99 6.06 -2.29
N ASN A 80 7.11 5.06 -1.42
CA ASN A 80 8.04 5.06 -0.31
C ASN A 80 9.13 4.00 -0.53
N ASP A 81 10.38 4.44 -0.38
CA ASP A 81 11.56 3.59 -0.29
C ASP A 81 11.95 3.52 1.21
N SER A 82 12.00 2.32 1.79
CA SER A 82 12.27 2.16 3.23
C SER A 82 13.63 2.71 3.67
N ARG A 83 14.57 2.89 2.74
CA ARG A 83 15.88 3.49 3.01
C ARG A 83 15.79 5.00 3.24
N ASN A 84 14.71 5.64 2.80
CA ASN A 84 14.42 7.05 3.00
C ASN A 84 13.15 7.20 3.88
N GLN A 85 13.31 6.93 5.18
CA GLN A 85 12.20 6.85 6.12
C GLN A 85 11.38 8.15 6.17
N GLY A 86 10.06 8.03 6.17
CA GLY A 86 9.14 9.16 6.23
C GLY A 86 8.93 9.90 4.91
N VAL A 87 9.70 9.58 3.85
CA VAL A 87 9.55 10.23 2.54
C VAL A 87 8.58 9.44 1.67
N TRP A 88 7.50 10.12 1.26
CA TRP A 88 6.54 9.65 0.26
C TRP A 88 6.68 10.53 -0.98
N ILE A 89 7.18 9.95 -2.06
CA ILE A 89 7.46 10.63 -3.33
C ILE A 89 6.19 10.59 -4.17
N ASP A 90 5.64 11.76 -4.51
CA ASP A 90 4.49 11.88 -5.41
C ASP A 90 4.89 11.39 -6.81
N LEU A 91 4.23 10.34 -7.31
CA LEU A 91 4.54 9.72 -8.58
C LEU A 91 4.24 10.62 -9.79
N LYS A 92 3.58 11.77 -9.61
CA LYS A 92 3.45 12.78 -10.68
C LYS A 92 4.80 13.30 -11.19
N VAL A 93 5.89 13.12 -10.42
CA VAL A 93 7.24 13.49 -10.84
C VAL A 93 7.75 12.57 -11.96
N VAL A 94 7.22 11.35 -12.05
CA VAL A 94 7.54 10.40 -13.11
C VAL A 94 6.74 10.78 -14.36
N PRO A 95 7.38 10.88 -15.55
CA PRO A 95 6.68 11.23 -16.78
C PRO A 95 5.46 10.33 -17.04
N ASN A 96 4.42 10.91 -17.63
CA ASN A 96 3.20 10.22 -18.06
C ASN A 96 2.38 9.56 -16.94
N ALA A 97 2.63 9.90 -15.67
CA ALA A 97 1.81 9.41 -14.57
C ALA A 97 0.32 9.74 -14.80
N PRO A 98 -0.58 8.74 -14.73
CA PRO A 98 -2.00 8.96 -14.92
C PRO A 98 -2.59 9.79 -13.78
N LYS A 99 -3.65 10.55 -14.10
CA LYS A 99 -4.49 11.20 -13.10
C LYS A 99 -5.54 10.24 -12.58
N CYS A 100 -6.04 10.48 -11.36
CA CYS A 100 -7.07 9.66 -10.73
C CYS A 100 -6.70 8.17 -10.67
N VAL A 101 -5.60 7.87 -9.99
CA VAL A 101 -5.20 6.50 -9.67
C VAL A 101 -6.13 5.94 -8.60
N VAL A 102 -6.68 4.76 -8.85
CA VAL A 102 -7.62 4.09 -7.95
C VAL A 102 -7.01 2.86 -7.29
N ASP A 103 -5.97 2.27 -7.89
CA ASP A 103 -5.22 1.15 -7.33
C ASP A 103 -3.75 1.19 -7.77
N VAL A 104 -2.87 0.61 -6.95
CA VAL A 104 -1.42 0.62 -7.16
C VAL A 104 -0.79 -0.71 -6.80
N ALA A 105 0.17 -1.15 -7.60
CA ALA A 105 0.96 -2.34 -7.33
C ALA A 105 2.46 -2.07 -7.57
N VAL A 106 3.30 -2.69 -6.75
CA VAL A 106 4.75 -2.64 -6.91
C VAL A 106 5.31 -4.04 -6.96
N SER A 107 6.26 -4.27 -7.86
CA SER A 107 7.03 -5.51 -7.94
C SER A 107 8.51 -5.21 -8.13
N VAL A 108 9.35 -6.13 -7.65
CA VAL A 108 10.81 -6.06 -7.78
C VAL A 108 11.25 -7.26 -8.61
N GLU A 109 11.98 -6.99 -9.68
CA GLU A 109 12.62 -8.02 -10.50
C GLU A 109 14.06 -8.20 -10.03
N GLU A 110 14.41 -9.43 -9.67
CA GLU A 110 15.70 -9.82 -9.10
C GLU A 110 16.72 -10.19 -10.19
N ASN A 111 17.02 -9.27 -11.10
CA ASN A 111 18.09 -9.44 -12.09
C ASN A 111 19.35 -8.66 -11.68
N SER A 112 20.47 -8.87 -12.39
CA SER A 112 21.74 -8.17 -12.16
C SER A 112 21.61 -6.68 -12.54
N GLY A 113 21.07 -5.90 -11.62
CA GLY A 113 20.74 -4.47 -11.77
C GLY A 113 19.49 -4.06 -11.01
N GLY A 114 18.58 -5.02 -10.77
CA GLY A 114 17.30 -4.82 -10.11
C GLY A 114 16.38 -3.87 -10.86
N ARG A 115 15.09 -4.23 -10.91
CA ARG A 115 14.10 -3.37 -11.56
C ARG A 115 12.87 -3.27 -10.70
N LEU A 116 12.48 -2.05 -10.37
CA LEU A 116 11.22 -1.75 -9.71
C LEU A 116 10.17 -1.51 -10.80
N THR A 117 9.11 -2.31 -10.82
CA THR A 117 7.94 -2.03 -11.66
C THR A 117 6.86 -1.42 -10.80
N LEU A 118 6.41 -0.23 -11.22
CA LEU A 118 5.29 0.48 -10.61
C LEU A 118 4.10 0.36 -11.55
N SER A 119 2.99 -0.20 -11.07
CA SER A 119 1.75 -0.33 -11.83
C SER A 119 0.66 0.52 -11.20
N LEU A 120 0.01 1.37 -11.98
CA LEU A 120 -1.05 2.28 -11.55
C LEU A 120 -2.33 2.00 -12.35
N LEU A 121 -3.42 1.64 -11.67
CA LEU A 121 -4.73 1.54 -12.29
C LEU A 121 -5.41 2.91 -12.25
N SER A 122 -5.72 3.47 -13.41
CA SER A 122 -6.49 4.70 -13.48
C SER A 122 -7.99 4.41 -13.33
N LYS A 123 -8.76 5.44 -12.96
CA LYS A 123 -10.23 5.36 -12.94
C LYS A 123 -10.86 4.95 -14.28
N SER A 124 -10.17 5.16 -15.41
CA SER A 124 -10.66 4.73 -16.73
C SER A 124 -10.49 3.23 -16.97
N GLY A 125 -9.98 2.47 -16.00
CA GLY A 125 -9.73 1.03 -16.14
C GLY A 125 -8.42 0.71 -16.87
N VAL A 126 -7.56 1.69 -17.14
CA VAL A 126 -6.29 1.47 -17.86
C VAL A 126 -5.17 1.31 -16.85
N ILE A 127 -4.35 0.27 -17.00
CA ILE A 127 -3.14 0.09 -16.21
C ILE A 127 -1.99 0.83 -16.89
N TYR A 128 -1.23 1.58 -16.11
CA TYR A 128 -0.01 2.25 -16.53
C TYR A 128 1.18 1.65 -15.78
N GLU A 129 2.26 1.32 -16.49
CA GLU A 129 3.48 0.79 -15.88
C GLU A 129 4.68 1.69 -16.11
N ALA A 130 5.46 1.91 -15.06
CA ALA A 130 6.80 2.49 -15.14
C ALA A 130 7.81 1.46 -14.63
N ARG A 131 8.94 1.36 -15.32
CA ARG A 131 10.06 0.49 -14.95
C ARG A 131 11.24 1.36 -14.53
N CYS A 132 11.60 1.28 -13.26
CA CYS A 132 12.64 2.09 -12.66
C CYS A 132 13.85 1.23 -12.31
N THR A 133 15.03 1.66 -12.74
CA THR A 133 16.29 1.02 -12.34
C THR A 133 16.53 1.27 -10.86
N THR A 134 16.82 0.20 -10.12
CA THR A 134 17.14 0.30 -8.71
C THR A 134 18.65 0.38 -8.49
N SER A 135 19.08 0.97 -7.38
CA SER A 135 20.50 1.06 -7.01
C SER A 135 20.63 1.09 -5.49
N SER A 136 21.86 1.16 -4.97
CA SER A 136 22.11 1.37 -3.54
C SER A 136 21.66 2.76 -3.03
N VAL A 137 21.38 3.71 -3.93
CA VAL A 137 20.88 5.04 -3.59
C VAL A 137 19.36 4.97 -3.42
N ALA A 138 18.87 5.51 -2.30
CA ALA A 138 17.43 5.59 -2.04
C ALA A 138 16.74 6.52 -3.04
N PHE A 139 15.48 6.21 -3.37
CA PHE A 139 14.69 7.11 -4.21
C PHE A 139 14.39 8.45 -3.50
N SER A 140 14.33 9.49 -4.30
CA SER A 140 13.97 10.86 -3.94
C SER A 140 13.15 11.49 -5.08
N PRO A 141 12.47 12.62 -4.84
CA PRO A 141 11.77 13.34 -5.90
C PRO A 141 12.68 13.77 -7.07
N THR A 142 13.99 13.91 -6.83
CA THR A 142 14.95 14.39 -7.82
C THR A 142 15.56 13.27 -8.66
N ASN A 143 15.75 12.07 -8.12
CA ASN A 143 16.36 10.97 -8.87
C ASN A 143 15.32 10.03 -9.51
N LEU A 144 14.13 9.89 -8.93
CA LEU A 144 13.12 8.94 -9.38
C LEU A 144 12.75 9.12 -10.85
N PRO A 145 12.50 10.34 -11.37
CA PRO A 145 12.14 10.51 -12.78
C PRO A 145 13.22 9.96 -13.73
N GLY A 146 14.50 10.21 -13.43
CA GLY A 146 15.61 9.74 -14.25
C GLY A 146 15.78 8.22 -14.21
N THR A 147 15.45 7.58 -13.09
CA THR A 147 15.54 6.11 -12.98
C THR A 147 14.45 5.37 -13.73
N CYS A 148 13.28 5.99 -13.94
CA CYS A 148 12.13 5.39 -14.62
C CYS A 148 12.12 5.60 -16.14
N GLY A 149 13.18 6.18 -16.71
CA GLY A 149 13.35 6.41 -18.15
C GLY A 149 12.20 7.21 -18.75
N VAL A 150 11.42 6.58 -19.64
CA VAL A 150 10.27 7.20 -20.32
C VAL A 150 9.04 7.39 -19.42
N GLY A 151 9.10 6.90 -18.19
CA GLY A 151 8.02 6.97 -17.20
C GLY A 151 6.92 5.94 -17.46
N PHE A 152 5.68 6.33 -17.15
CA PHE A 152 4.52 5.45 -17.24
C PHE A 152 4.06 5.23 -18.68
N GLN A 153 3.77 3.98 -19.02
CA GLN A 153 3.18 3.59 -20.32
C GLN A 153 1.88 2.84 -20.09
N ALA A 154 0.84 3.19 -20.85
CA ALA A 154 -0.42 2.47 -20.82
C ALA A 154 -0.25 1.05 -21.36
N LEU A 155 -0.61 0.05 -20.56
CA LEU A 155 -0.66 -1.33 -21.00
C LEU A 155 -1.84 -1.53 -21.97
N GLN A 156 -1.49 -1.97 -23.17
CA GLN A 156 -2.47 -2.30 -24.19
C GLN A 156 -3.30 -3.51 -23.74
N ALA A 157 -4.58 -3.52 -24.13
CA ALA A 157 -5.52 -4.61 -23.81
C ALA A 157 -5.72 -4.88 -22.30
N THR A 158 -5.60 -3.85 -21.46
CA THR A 158 -6.05 -3.95 -20.06
C THR A 158 -7.55 -4.32 -20.03
N PRO A 159 -7.96 -5.40 -19.34
CA PRO A 159 -9.39 -5.74 -19.19
C PRO A 159 -10.11 -4.63 -18.43
N VAL A 160 -11.22 -4.14 -18.98
CA VAL A 160 -12.09 -3.11 -18.39
C VAL A 160 -13.41 -3.67 -17.90
#